data_AF-A0A380E038-F1
#
_entry.id   AF-A0A380E038-F1
#
_cell.length_a   1.000
_cell.length_b   1.000
_cell.length_c   1.000
_cell.angle_alpha   90.00
_cell.angle_beta   90.00
_cell.angle_gamma   90.00
#
_symmetry.space_group_name_H-M   'P 1'
#
loop_
_entity.id
_entity.type
_entity.pdbx_description
1 polymer ?
#
loop_
_entity_poly.entity_id
_entity_poly.type
_entity_poly.pdbx_seq_one_letter_code
_entity_poly.pdbx_strand_id
1 'polypeptide(L)'
;MQSAYYYNIFVQKVFLKAIDSCWLEQVDYLQQLKASVNQRQNGQRNAIFEYHRVALDSFEVMTRNIKKRMVKNICQSMITFDKEGMPVIHFP
;
A
#
# COMPACT_ATOMS: atom_id res chain seq x y z
N MET A 1 22.13 -9.54 -20.66
CA MET A 1 22.45 -9.06 -19.29
C MET A 1 21.68 -7.79 -18.94
N GLN A 2 21.65 -6.76 -19.79
CA GLN A 2 20.90 -5.51 -19.56
C GLN A 2 19.39 -5.70 -19.29
N SER A 3 18.73 -6.61 -20.02
CA SER A 3 17.29 -6.88 -19.87
C SER A 3 16.91 -7.44 -18.50
N ALA A 4 17.72 -8.34 -17.94
CA ALA A 4 17.50 -8.91 -16.62
C ALA A 4 17.67 -7.87 -15.50
N TYR A 5 18.61 -6.93 -15.67
CA TYR A 5 18.79 -5.80 -14.75
C TYR A 5 17.55 -4.90 -14.73
N TYR A 6 17.04 -4.50 -15.89
CA TYR A 6 15.82 -3.69 -15.97
C TYR A 6 14.59 -4.41 -15.44
N TYR A 7 14.48 -5.72 -15.67
CA TYR A 7 13.41 -6.53 -15.09
C TYR A 7 13.44 -6.52 -13.55
N ASN A 8 14.61 -6.70 -12.94
CA ASN A 8 14.75 -6.63 -11.48
C ASN A 8 14.37 -5.27 -10.91
N ILE A 9 14.82 -4.18 -11.56
CA ILE A 9 14.42 -2.81 -11.16
C ILE A 9 12.92 -2.63 -11.28
N PHE A 10 12.32 -3.12 -12.37
CA PHE A 10 10.88 -3.05 -12.59
C PHE A 10 10.11 -3.74 -11.46
N VAL A 11 10.44 -4.99 -11.15
CA VAL A 11 9.79 -5.75 -10.08
C VAL A 11 9.95 -5.06 -8.73
N GLN A 12 11.15 -4.57 -8.40
CA GLN A 12 11.39 -3.83 -7.16
C GLN A 12 10.52 -2.57 -7.06
N LYS A 13 10.49 -1.74 -8.12
CA LYS A 13 9.69 -0.52 -8.16
C LYS A 13 8.18 -0.81 -8.05
N VAL A 14 7.72 -1.86 -8.73
CA VAL A 14 6.32 -2.31 -8.65
C VAL A 14 5.95 -2.72 -7.23
N PHE A 15 6.82 -3.45 -6.54
CA PHE A 15 6.56 -3.92 -5.18
C PHE A 15 6.55 -2.77 -4.18
N LEU A 16 7.56 -1.90 -4.25
CA LEU A 16 7.62 -0.70 -3.41
C LEU A 16 6.39 0.18 -3.62
N LYS A 17 6.01 0.46 -4.87
CA LYS A 17 4.81 1.27 -5.17
C LYS A 17 3.53 0.67 -4.58
N ALA A 18 3.38 -0.65 -4.62
CA ALA A 18 2.22 -1.33 -4.06
C ALA A 18 2.19 -1.22 -2.52
N ILE A 19 3.34 -1.43 -1.87
CA ILE A 19 3.49 -1.31 -0.41
C ILE A 19 3.20 0.13 0.03
N ASP A 20 3.87 1.11 -0.58
CA ASP A 20 3.76 2.53 -0.21
C ASP A 20 2.33 3.04 -0.32
N SER A 21 1.64 2.66 -1.41
CA SER A 21 0.27 3.12 -1.63
C SER A 21 -0.70 2.50 -0.62
N CYS A 22 -0.58 1.20 -0.34
CA CYS A 22 -1.44 0.55 0.65
C CYS A 22 -1.12 1.02 2.08
N TRP A 23 0.15 1.29 2.38
CA TRP A 23 0.55 1.84 3.68
C TRP A 23 -0.01 3.24 3.90
N LEU A 24 0.03 4.11 2.88
CA LEU A 24 -0.57 5.44 2.95
C LEU A 24 -2.07 5.35 3.25
N GLU A 25 -2.80 4.51 2.51
CA GLU A 25 -4.23 4.26 2.75
C GLU A 25 -4.50 3.74 4.17
N GLN A 26 -3.63 2.86 4.70
CA GLN A 26 -3.74 2.32 6.05
C GLN A 26 -3.49 3.39 7.12
N VAL A 27 -2.47 4.22 6.95
CA VAL A 27 -2.18 5.32 7.90
C VAL A 27 -3.37 6.28 7.97
N ASP A 28 -3.92 6.67 6.83
CA ASP A 28 -5.11 7.52 6.76
C ASP A 28 -6.32 6.87 7.48
N TYR A 29 -6.53 5.57 7.23
CA TYR A 29 -7.57 4.81 7.90
C TYR A 29 -7.40 4.78 9.43
N LEU A 30 -6.18 4.52 9.92
CA LEU A 30 -5.89 4.47 11.36
C LEU A 30 -6.08 5.84 12.03
N GLN A 31 -5.75 6.93 11.34
CA GLN A 31 -6.00 8.29 11.84
C GLN A 31 -7.50 8.55 12.00
N GLN A 32 -8.32 8.19 11.00
CA GLN A 32 -9.78 8.31 11.07
C GLN A 32 -10.38 7.42 12.15
N LEU A 33 -9.92 6.17 12.26
CA LEU A 33 -10.35 5.22 13.28
C LEU A 33 -10.08 5.76 14.69
N LYS A 34 -8.88 6.31 14.93
CA LYS A 34 -8.52 6.90 16.22
C LYS A 34 -9.43 8.08 16.58
N ALA A 35 -9.73 8.96 15.63
CA ALA A 35 -10.65 10.07 15.84
C ALA A 35 -12.08 9.60 16.19
N SER A 36 -12.59 8.59 15.46
CA SER A 36 -13.93 8.00 15.68
C SER A 36 -14.05 7.30 17.04
N VAL A 37 -13.04 6.53 17.43
CA VAL A 37 -13.00 5.82 18.71
C VAL A 37 -12.99 6.80 19.90
N ASN A 38 -12.24 7.91 19.82
CA ASN A 38 -12.21 8.94 20.85
C ASN A 38 -13.58 9.63 21.04
N GLN A 39 -14.35 9.83 19.96
CA GLN A 39 -15.70 10.40 20.05
C GLN A 39 -16.71 9.49 20.78
N ARG A 40 -16.51 8.17 20.72
CA ARG A 40 -17.40 7.15 21.32
C ARG A 40 -17.07 6.81 22.77
N GLN A 41 -15.93 7.27 23.28
CA GLN A 41 -15.40 6.92 24.60
C GLN A 41 -16.28 7.43 25.77
N ASN A 42 -17.20 8.36 25.51
CA ASN A 42 -18.19 8.85 26.48
C ASN A 42 -19.23 7.78 26.94
N GLY A 43 -19.21 6.57 26.37
CA GLY A 43 -20.28 5.56 26.53
C GLY A 43 -19.90 4.20 27.14
N GLN A 44 -18.83 4.08 27.95
CA GLN A 44 -18.46 2.87 28.74
C GLN A 44 -17.78 1.68 28.00
N ARG A 45 -17.46 1.74 26.70
CA ARG A 45 -16.63 0.70 26.03
C ARG A 45 -15.14 1.01 26.09
N ASN A 46 -14.30 -0.03 26.24
CA ASN A 46 -12.83 0.08 26.21
C ASN A 46 -12.34 0.44 24.79
N ALA A 47 -12.37 1.73 24.48
CA ALA A 47 -11.98 2.34 23.21
C ALA A 47 -10.60 1.91 22.71
N ILE A 48 -9.63 1.74 23.60
CA ILE A 48 -8.27 1.31 23.23
C ILE A 48 -8.29 -0.11 22.69
N PHE A 49 -9.02 -1.01 23.35
CA PHE A 49 -9.17 -2.40 22.88
C PHE A 49 -9.85 -2.46 21.51
N GLU A 50 -10.91 -1.68 21.30
CA GLU A 50 -11.61 -1.62 20.01
C GLU A 50 -10.71 -1.08 18.89
N TYR A 51 -9.94 -0.02 19.16
CA TYR A 51 -8.95 0.52 18.23
C TYR A 51 -7.93 -0.56 17.81
N HIS A 52 -7.31 -1.24 18.78
CA HIS A 52 -6.31 -2.27 18.48
C HIS A 52 -6.89 -3.44 17.68
N ARG A 53 -8.10 -3.89 18.02
CA ARG A 53 -8.77 -4.98 17.28
C ARG A 53 -8.98 -4.59 15.82
N VAL A 54 -9.60 -3.44 15.57
CA VAL A 54 -9.91 -2.99 14.20
C VAL A 54 -8.63 -2.63 13.43
N ALA A 55 -7.61 -2.08 14.10
CA ALA A 55 -6.30 -1.83 13.52
C ALA A 55 -5.63 -3.12 13.02
N LEU A 56 -5.71 -4.21 13.80
CA LEU A 56 -5.18 -5.51 13.38
C LEU A 56 -5.94 -6.08 12.19
N ASP A 57 -7.28 -6.08 12.23
CA ASP A 57 -8.12 -6.56 11.13
C ASP A 57 -7.82 -5.80 9.82
N SER A 58 -7.68 -4.47 9.90
CA SER A 58 -7.34 -3.63 8.74
C SER A 58 -5.91 -3.88 8.22
N PHE A 59 -4.95 -4.18 9.10
CA PHE A 59 -3.60 -4.56 8.70
C PHE A 59 -3.56 -5.87 7.87
N GLU A 60 -4.37 -6.86 8.24
CA GLU A 60 -4.50 -8.11 7.48
C GLU A 60 -5.15 -7.87 6.10
N VAL A 61 -6.14 -6.97 6.04
CA VAL A 61 -6.73 -6.51 4.77
C VAL A 61 -5.68 -5.79 3.91
N MET A 62 -4.92 -4.86 4.49
CA MET A 62 -3.84 -4.14 3.81
C MET A 62 -2.83 -5.12 3.21
N THR A 63 -2.38 -6.12 3.97
CA THR A 63 -1.43 -7.13 3.48
C THR A 63 -1.95 -7.90 2.27
N ARG A 64 -3.25 -8.25 2.26
CA ARG A 64 -3.90 -8.88 1.09
C ARG A 64 -3.98 -7.92 -0.09
N ASN A 65 -4.26 -6.65 0.16
CA ASN A 65 -4.34 -5.61 -0.88
C ASN A 65 -2.98 -5.31 -1.50
N ILE A 66 -1.88 -5.33 -0.72
CA ILE A 66 -0.51 -5.21 -1.24
C ILE A 66 -0.26 -6.28 -2.29
N LYS A 67 -0.55 -7.55 -1.99
CA LYS A 67 -0.37 -8.68 -2.94
C LYS A 67 -1.20 -8.49 -4.21
N LYS A 68 -2.47 -8.10 -4.08
CA LYS A 68 -3.34 -7.81 -5.23
C LYS A 68 -2.79 -6.67 -6.09
N ARG A 69 -2.32 -5.58 -5.45
CA ARG A 69 -1.79 -4.40 -6.12
C ARG A 69 -0.44 -4.68 -6.77
N MET A 70 0.42 -5.52 -6.17
CA MET A 70 1.64 -6.03 -6.81
C MET A 70 1.33 -6.74 -8.12
N VAL A 71 0.39 -7.69 -8.12
CA VAL A 71 -0.02 -8.41 -9.33
C VAL A 71 -0.62 -7.46 -10.36
N LYS A 72 -1.53 -6.57 -9.95
CA LYS A 72 -2.11 -5.54 -10.84
C LYS A 72 -1.02 -4.70 -11.50
N ASN A 73 -0.09 -4.18 -10.71
CA ASN A 73 1.01 -3.35 -11.20
C ASN A 73 1.93 -4.13 -12.13
N ILE A 74 2.28 -5.40 -11.85
CA ILE A 74 3.09 -6.21 -12.78
C ILE A 74 2.37 -6.36 -14.12
N CYS A 75 1.07 -6.71 -14.10
CA CYS A 75 0.33 -7.03 -15.31
C CYS A 75 -0.05 -5.80 -16.15
N GLN A 76 -0.18 -4.63 -15.54
CA GLN A 76 -0.77 -3.44 -16.17
C GLN A 76 0.17 -2.22 -16.23
N SER A 77 1.39 -2.29 -15.67
CA SER A 77 2.35 -1.19 -15.81
C SER A 77 2.97 -1.17 -17.20
N MET A 78 3.21 0.04 -17.71
CA MET A 78 3.90 0.25 -18.98
C MET A 78 5.31 0.77 -18.71
N ILE A 79 6.31 0.24 -19.45
CA ILE A 79 7.69 0.71 -19.39
C ILE A 79 7.96 1.54 -20.64
N THR A 80 8.36 2.79 -20.45
CA THR A 80 8.85 3.67 -21.52
C THR A 80 10.30 4.05 -21.25
N PHE A 81 10.96 4.66 -22.23
CA PHE A 81 12.31 5.21 -22.06
C PHE A 81 12.26 6.71 -22.22
N ASP A 82 12.98 7.43 -21.35
CA ASP A 82 13.14 8.88 -21.49
C ASP A 82 14.21 9.24 -22.54
N LYS A 83 14.48 10.54 -22.68
CA LYS A 83 15.44 11.08 -23.66
C LYS A 83 16.88 10.62 -23.41
N GLU A 84 17.18 10.15 -22.21
CA GLU A 84 18.50 9.67 -21.77
C GLU A 84 18.58 8.13 -21.86
N GLY A 85 17.52 7.47 -22.35
CA GLY A 85 17.43 6.02 -22.46
C GLY A 85 17.16 5.31 -21.12
N MET A 86 16.71 6.04 -20.10
CA MET A 86 16.43 5.48 -18.79
C MET A 86 14.98 4.96 -18.70
N PRO A 87 14.75 3.80 -18.05
CA PRO A 87 13.43 3.20 -17.96
C PRO A 87 12.53 3.97 -16.98
N VAL A 88 11.39 4.41 -17.47
CA VAL A 88 10.31 5.05 -16.72
C VAL A 88 9.12 4.09 -16.66
N ILE A 89 8.59 3.87 -15.45
CA ILE A 89 7.46 2.95 -15.21
C ILE A 89 6.20 3.78 -14.97
N HIS A 90 5.18 3.54 -15.78
CA HIS A 90 3.85 4.11 -15.61
C HIS A 90 2.96 3.09 -14.91
N PHE A 91 2.50 3.43 -13.71
CA PHE A 91 1.62 2.59 -12.91
C PHE A 91 0.15 2.89 -13.22
N PRO A 92 -0.74 1.87 -13.18
CA PRO A 92 -2.19 2.00 -13.38
C PRO A 92 -2.94 2.55 -12.15
#